data_AF-A0A0J9T8S8-F1
#
_entry.id   AF-A0A0J9T8S8-F1
#
_cell.length_a   1.000
_cell.length_b   1.000
_cell.length_c   1.000
_cell.angle_alpha   90.00
_cell.angle_beta   90.00
_cell.angle_gamma   90.00
#
_symmetry.space_group_name_H-M   'P 1'
#
loop_
_entity.id
_entity.type
_entity.pdbx_description
1 polymer ?
#
loop_
_entity_poly.entity_id
_entity_poly.type
_entity_poly.pdbx_seq_one_letter_code
_entity_poly.pdbx_strand_id
1 'polypeptide(L)'
;MKRPLGSARVPLLLPLVLLLPLLLYKTCNAVSLLESIKHDLQIVNNHNFNTVVNKFRSEKVFSVLFFQKSNKNIKDVIKNYNDVAAKFKGIFTLCIADCDENPTLCESELSLYVPDYKNTNTHHLLLYPINPMPKFLFSEEMNEANLKKYTYLIPSKIDIIKEAKDFSVFLSKHENMPKVLVFSNKKKPNYVLNALSNSFNKKLMFCYINNELNDLVQKYNVKSFPTILILKKGKLVDTYKGKPNFISMFDWLNVHSETFVLGGGFDISPDKTVDKPWKFELVPKFTKMSHGDICFKKADKGLCLIYLKEGDKLEKTEIDMLLSLKEKFKPHIDGRGINFRYMWIDIATETNFRALFEVKNYPSVVVFNPYKRIRYAKLNEDLVATKENVEKLLEKISGGDAKFTMLKGQTLPEFVQDDSDPKANVKDEL
;
A
#
# COMPACT_ATOMS: atom_id res chain seq x y z
N MET A 1 17.60 90.60 22.50
CA MET A 1 18.56 91.72 22.66
C MET A 1 19.60 91.30 23.69
N LYS A 2 20.90 91.56 23.45
CA LYS A 2 22.07 91.35 24.35
C LYS A 2 22.42 89.90 24.81
N ARG A 3 23.62 89.45 24.39
CA ARG A 3 24.54 88.48 25.04
C ARG A 3 25.41 89.24 26.11
N PRO A 4 26.55 88.71 26.64
CA PRO A 4 26.75 87.60 27.60
C PRO A 4 27.74 88.02 28.76
N LEU A 5 28.69 87.13 29.14
CA LEU A 5 29.73 87.17 30.21
C LEU A 5 29.24 86.76 31.61
N GLY A 6 29.99 86.01 32.43
CA GLY A 6 31.30 85.31 32.32
C GLY A 6 31.49 84.46 33.61
N SER A 7 32.58 83.80 34.00
CA SER A 7 33.91 83.42 33.47
C SER A 7 34.71 82.87 34.70
N ALA A 8 35.75 82.04 34.50
CA ALA A 8 36.78 81.63 35.48
C ALA A 8 36.36 80.66 36.64
N ARG A 9 37.21 79.72 37.11
CA ARG A 9 38.60 79.32 36.75
C ARG A 9 38.94 77.86 37.17
N VAL A 10 39.95 77.30 36.50
CA VAL A 10 40.70 76.02 36.70
C VAL A 10 41.81 76.27 37.78
N PRO A 11 42.71 75.35 38.26
CA PRO A 11 43.09 73.97 37.84
C PRO A 11 43.25 72.97 39.05
N LEU A 12 44.01 71.85 39.11
CA LEU A 12 44.96 71.13 38.21
C LEU A 12 45.12 69.64 38.68
N LEU A 13 45.33 68.66 37.77
CA LEU A 13 46.39 67.62 37.86
C LEU A 13 46.39 66.68 36.63
N LEU A 14 47.58 66.19 36.26
CA LEU A 14 47.89 65.47 35.00
C LEU A 14 48.22 63.97 35.29
N PRO A 15 48.71 63.14 34.35
CA PRO A 15 48.04 61.89 33.99
C PRO A 15 48.79 60.62 34.43
N LEU A 16 48.14 59.46 34.30
CA LEU A 16 48.88 58.20 34.15
C LEU A 16 48.24 57.30 33.07
N VAL A 17 49.00 57.07 32.00
CA VAL A 17 48.69 56.06 30.99
C VAL A 17 49.08 54.69 31.55
N LEU A 18 48.16 53.73 31.52
CA LEU A 18 48.48 52.31 31.65
C LEU A 18 47.53 51.49 30.78
N LEU A 19 48.07 50.43 30.17
CA LEU A 19 47.47 49.72 29.05
C LEU A 19 46.32 48.79 29.46
N LEU A 20 45.48 48.50 28.46
CA LEU A 20 44.67 47.29 28.21
C LEU A 20 45.00 46.03 29.06
N PRO A 21 43.99 45.16 29.33
CA PRO A 21 43.17 44.60 28.26
C PRO A 21 41.65 44.54 28.47
N LEU A 22 40.95 44.39 27.34
CA LEU A 22 39.55 44.03 27.27
C LEU A 22 39.27 42.76 28.09
N LEU A 23 38.49 42.89 29.15
CA LEU A 23 37.61 41.81 29.61
C LEU A 23 36.47 41.68 28.58
N LEU A 24 36.80 41.08 27.44
CA LEU A 24 35.83 40.32 26.67
C LEU A 24 35.26 39.26 27.60
N TYR A 25 34.11 39.54 28.20
CA TYR A 25 33.25 38.52 28.77
C TYR A 25 32.92 37.55 27.63
N LYS A 26 33.71 36.48 27.53
CA LYS A 26 33.31 35.28 26.81
C LYS A 26 32.06 34.77 27.51
N THR A 27 30.90 35.18 27.03
CA THR A 27 29.71 34.35 27.07
C THR A 27 30.07 33.08 26.31
N CYS A 28 30.63 32.12 27.06
CA CYS A 28 30.77 30.77 26.59
C CYS A 28 29.35 30.25 26.43
N ASN A 29 28.78 30.44 25.24
CA ASN A 29 27.60 29.72 24.81
C ASN A 29 27.99 28.25 24.87
N ALA A 30 27.62 27.61 25.97
CA ALA A 30 27.65 26.17 26.10
C ALA A 30 26.62 25.63 25.11
N VAL A 31 27.05 25.48 23.85
CA VAL A 31 26.29 24.83 22.79
C VAL A 31 25.83 23.51 23.39
N SER A 32 24.51 23.34 23.52
CA SER A 32 23.97 22.15 24.18
C SER A 32 24.49 20.93 23.43
N LEU A 33 24.84 19.87 24.17
CA LEU A 33 25.37 18.61 23.60
C LEU A 33 24.44 18.04 22.52
N LEU A 34 23.14 18.34 22.62
CA LEU A 34 22.09 17.95 21.68
C LEU A 34 22.16 18.75 20.37
N GLU A 35 22.69 19.98 20.38
CA GLU A 35 22.72 20.84 19.20
C GLU A 35 23.82 20.49 18.19
N SER A 36 24.89 19.85 18.63
CA SER A 36 25.99 19.41 17.76
C SER A 36 25.74 18.05 17.08
N ILE A 37 24.65 17.34 17.42
CA ILE A 37 24.36 15.96 16.96
C ILE A 37 23.02 15.89 16.18
N LYS A 38 22.55 17.04 15.68
CA LYS A 38 21.16 17.34 15.27
C LYS A 38 20.53 16.58 14.07
N HIS A 39 21.16 15.57 13.47
CA HIS A 39 20.78 15.14 12.10
C HIS A 39 19.75 14.01 11.98
N ASP A 40 19.71 13.04 12.89
CA ASP A 40 18.78 11.89 12.80
C ASP A 40 18.02 11.54 14.10
N LEU A 41 18.32 12.21 15.21
CA LEU A 41 17.69 12.00 16.51
C LEU A 41 16.61 13.04 16.83
N GLN A 42 15.48 12.59 17.37
CA GLN A 42 14.42 13.48 17.84
C GLN A 42 14.56 13.79 19.34
N ILE A 43 14.74 15.06 19.70
CA ILE A 43 14.81 15.48 21.11
C ILE A 43 13.41 15.44 21.72
N VAL A 44 13.27 14.71 22.83
CA VAL A 44 12.02 14.63 23.60
C VAL A 44 12.19 15.19 25.00
N ASN A 45 11.15 15.88 25.48
CA ASN A 45 11.11 16.65 26.71
C ASN A 45 9.72 16.56 27.36
N ASN A 46 9.57 17.13 28.56
CA ASN A 46 8.31 17.14 29.33
C ASN A 46 7.09 17.63 28.52
N HIS A 47 7.28 18.52 27.52
CA HIS A 47 6.20 19.14 26.75
C HIS A 47 5.84 18.38 25.47
N ASN A 48 6.82 17.77 24.79
CA ASN A 48 6.62 17.16 23.48
C ASN A 48 6.57 15.62 23.50
N PHE A 49 6.95 14.94 24.58
CA PHE A 49 7.02 13.47 24.61
C PHE A 49 5.70 12.80 24.21
N ASN A 50 4.57 13.33 24.70
CA ASN A 50 3.25 12.82 24.34
C ASN A 50 2.88 13.04 22.87
N THR A 51 3.28 14.17 22.28
CA THR A 51 2.95 14.51 20.88
C THR A 51 3.91 13.86 19.88
N VAL A 52 5.14 13.56 20.28
CA VAL A 52 6.20 12.93 19.45
C VAL A 52 6.15 11.41 19.54
N VAL A 53 6.09 10.84 20.74
CA VAL A 53 6.14 9.39 20.97
C VAL A 53 4.73 8.82 21.13
N ASN A 54 4.06 9.09 22.25
CA ASN A 54 2.83 8.36 22.62
C ASN A 54 1.71 8.47 21.58
N LYS A 55 1.49 9.66 20.99
CA LYS A 55 0.49 9.89 19.93
C LYS A 55 0.68 8.99 18.70
N PHE A 56 1.91 8.62 18.37
CA PHE A 56 2.26 7.90 17.14
C PHE A 56 2.58 6.41 17.37
N ARG A 57 2.45 5.91 18.61
CA ARG A 57 2.57 4.47 18.95
C ARG A 57 1.44 3.61 18.38
N SER A 58 0.47 4.15 17.65
CA SER A 58 -0.44 3.35 16.82
C SER A 58 0.18 2.92 15.47
N GLU A 59 1.26 3.58 15.04
CA GLU A 59 1.79 3.48 13.67
C GLU A 59 3.30 3.21 13.60
N LYS A 60 4.06 3.64 14.62
CA LYS A 60 5.52 3.61 14.63
C LYS A 60 6.08 2.98 15.91
N VAL A 61 7.26 2.38 15.78
CA VAL A 61 8.07 1.89 16.89
C VAL A 61 9.13 2.95 17.22
N PHE A 62 9.27 3.26 18.52
CA PHE A 62 10.25 4.24 19.00
C PHE A 62 11.31 3.55 19.86
N SER A 63 12.49 4.17 19.89
CA SER A 63 13.49 3.96 20.93
C SER A 63 13.74 5.31 21.58
N VAL A 64 13.85 5.37 22.90
CA VAL A 64 14.21 6.60 23.62
C VAL A 64 15.43 6.30 24.49
N LEU A 65 16.52 7.02 24.23
CA LEU A 65 17.71 7.07 25.07
C LEU A 65 17.51 8.14 26.15
N PHE A 66 17.44 7.70 27.40
CA PHE A 66 17.41 8.55 28.58
C PHE A 66 18.81 8.63 29.18
N PHE A 67 19.29 9.83 29.47
CA PHE A 67 20.63 10.04 29.98
C PHE A 67 20.74 11.25 30.91
N GLN A 68 21.78 11.27 31.74
CA GLN A 68 22.29 12.44 32.46
C GLN A 68 23.64 12.84 31.86
N LYS A 69 24.02 14.11 31.93
CA LYS A 69 25.29 14.64 31.42
C LYS A 69 26.50 14.08 32.17
N SER A 70 26.28 13.58 33.39
CA SER A 70 27.25 12.87 34.23
C SER A 70 27.52 11.43 33.78
N ASN A 71 26.64 10.81 33.00
CA ASN A 71 26.75 9.38 32.66
C ASN A 71 28.04 9.07 31.89
N LYS A 72 28.67 7.94 32.24
CA LYS A 72 29.93 7.49 31.65
C LYS A 72 29.85 7.41 30.12
N ASN A 73 30.82 8.05 29.45
CA ASN A 73 31.00 8.07 27.99
C ASN A 73 29.77 8.56 27.19
N ILE A 74 28.87 9.36 27.79
CA ILE A 74 27.59 9.71 27.17
C ILE A 74 27.70 10.36 25.78
N LYS A 75 28.77 11.12 25.50
CA LYS A 75 29.00 11.73 24.17
C LYS A 75 29.17 10.68 23.08
N ASP A 76 29.93 9.62 23.35
CA ASP A 76 30.17 8.53 22.40
C ASP A 76 28.94 7.65 22.25
N VAL A 77 28.18 7.44 23.34
CA VAL A 77 26.88 6.76 23.33
C VAL A 77 25.90 7.49 22.41
N ILE A 78 25.71 8.81 22.58
CA ILE A 78 24.77 9.58 21.75
C ILE A 78 25.24 9.61 20.28
N LYS A 79 26.55 9.68 20.03
CA LYS A 79 27.10 9.59 18.67
C LYS A 79 26.77 8.24 18.01
N ASN A 80 27.08 7.12 18.66
CA ASN A 80 26.74 5.79 18.17
C ASN A 80 25.20 5.61 18.01
N TYR A 81 24.41 6.17 18.93
CA TYR A 81 22.94 6.19 18.84
C TYR A 81 22.46 6.94 17.57
N ASN A 82 23.07 8.07 17.23
CA ASN A 82 22.79 8.80 15.98
C ASN A 82 23.23 8.01 14.73
N ASP A 83 24.40 7.36 14.77
CA ASP A 83 24.88 6.54 13.65
C ASP A 83 23.97 5.33 13.37
N VAL A 84 23.34 4.77 14.41
CA VAL A 84 22.26 3.78 14.27
C VAL A 84 20.97 4.45 13.76
N ALA A 85 20.59 5.63 14.26
CA ALA A 85 19.40 6.35 13.80
C ALA A 85 19.41 6.63 12.30
N ALA A 86 20.55 7.09 11.76
CA ALA A 86 20.74 7.32 10.33
C ALA A 86 20.45 6.07 9.48
N LYS A 87 20.85 4.87 9.95
CA LYS A 87 20.64 3.58 9.27
C LYS A 87 19.19 3.09 9.31
N PHE A 88 18.45 3.45 10.37
CA PHE A 88 17.03 3.09 10.55
C PHE A 88 16.07 4.25 10.30
N LYS A 89 16.53 5.33 9.65
CA LYS A 89 15.74 6.53 9.37
C LYS A 89 14.43 6.18 8.66
N GLY A 90 13.31 6.51 9.30
CA GLY A 90 11.95 6.20 8.82
C GLY A 90 11.45 4.78 9.10
N ILE A 91 12.31 3.89 9.63
CA ILE A 91 11.97 2.51 10.03
C ILE A 91 11.69 2.46 11.54
N PHE A 92 12.65 2.92 12.34
CA PHE A 92 12.46 3.23 13.76
C PHE A 92 12.56 4.75 13.94
N THR A 93 11.87 5.28 14.94
CA THR A 93 12.10 6.67 15.38
C THR A 93 12.97 6.64 16.63
N LEU A 94 14.21 7.11 16.52
CA LEU A 94 15.16 7.17 17.64
C LEU A 94 15.10 8.57 18.28
N CYS A 95 14.91 8.58 19.60
CA CYS A 95 14.66 9.78 20.39
C CYS A 95 15.66 9.88 21.55
N ILE A 96 15.92 11.09 22.02
CA ILE A 96 16.84 11.36 23.13
C ILE A 96 16.17 12.26 24.18
N ALA A 97 16.34 11.91 25.45
CA ALA A 97 15.78 12.60 26.61
C ALA A 97 16.91 12.91 27.61
N ASP A 98 17.17 14.19 27.82
CA ASP A 98 18.12 14.67 28.84
C ASP A 98 17.39 14.75 30.19
N CYS A 99 17.78 13.90 31.15
CA CYS A 99 17.16 13.79 32.47
C CYS A 99 17.59 14.87 33.46
N ASP A 100 18.70 15.58 33.20
CA ASP A 100 19.07 16.75 34.00
C ASP A 100 18.14 17.92 33.66
N GLU A 101 17.70 18.02 32.40
CA GLU A 101 16.73 19.02 31.93
C GLU A 101 15.26 18.56 32.06
N ASN A 102 15.00 17.25 32.09
CA ASN A 102 13.65 16.67 32.10
C ASN A 102 13.45 15.60 33.19
N PRO A 103 13.64 15.94 34.48
CA PRO A 103 13.58 14.96 35.56
C PRO A 103 12.19 14.29 35.68
N THR A 104 11.10 15.04 35.46
CA THR A 104 9.72 14.54 35.53
C THR A 104 9.42 13.49 34.46
N LEU A 105 9.86 13.71 33.22
CA LEU A 105 9.74 12.74 32.14
C LEU A 105 10.53 11.46 32.45
N CYS A 106 11.77 11.60 32.94
CA CYS A 106 12.58 10.42 33.26
C CYS A 106 11.99 9.62 34.44
N GLU A 107 11.42 10.29 35.44
CA GLU A 107 10.69 9.63 36.54
C GLU A 107 9.48 8.83 36.01
N SER A 108 8.61 9.46 35.21
CA SER A 108 7.41 8.79 34.70
C SER A 108 7.72 7.65 33.73
N GLU A 109 8.82 7.76 32.97
CA GLU A 109 9.16 6.76 31.97
C GLU A 109 10.04 5.62 32.50
N LEU A 110 11.01 5.89 33.39
CA LEU A 110 12.03 4.92 33.82
C LEU A 110 11.73 4.22 35.15
N SER A 111 11.11 4.85 36.14
CA SER A 111 11.13 4.33 37.53
C SER A 111 10.50 2.94 37.72
N LEU A 112 9.59 2.53 36.83
CA LEU A 112 9.01 1.17 36.80
C LEU A 112 9.94 0.10 36.20
N TYR A 113 10.98 0.50 35.48
CA TYR A 113 11.92 -0.36 34.74
C TYR A 113 13.32 -0.34 35.33
N VAL A 114 13.72 0.81 35.91
CA VAL A 114 15.01 1.06 36.52
C VAL A 114 14.78 1.87 37.81
N PRO A 115 14.49 1.23 38.95
CA PRO A 115 14.10 1.93 40.19
C PRO A 115 15.12 2.93 40.73
N ASP A 116 16.40 2.74 40.42
CA ASP A 116 17.51 3.58 40.91
C ASP A 116 18.18 4.42 39.80
N TYR A 117 17.48 4.69 38.68
CA TYR A 117 18.07 5.31 37.48
C TYR A 117 18.82 6.62 37.75
N LYS A 118 18.42 7.38 38.79
CA LYS A 118 19.02 8.66 39.18
C LYS A 118 20.45 8.55 39.70
N ASN A 119 20.76 7.43 40.38
CA ASN A 119 22.07 7.19 40.99
C ASN A 119 22.97 6.30 40.11
N THR A 120 22.43 5.69 39.05
CA THR A 120 23.23 4.93 38.09
C THR A 120 24.09 5.85 37.22
N ASN A 121 25.39 5.56 37.10
CA ASN A 121 26.29 6.24 36.17
C ASN A 121 26.17 5.73 34.71
N THR A 122 24.96 5.35 34.29
CA THR A 122 24.66 4.69 33.02
C THR A 122 23.40 5.27 32.40
N HIS A 123 23.40 5.38 31.08
CA HIS A 123 22.22 5.70 30.29
C HIS A 123 21.26 4.51 30.21
N HIS A 124 19.99 4.77 29.89
CA HIS A 124 18.95 3.75 29.77
C HIS A 124 18.20 3.88 28.45
N LEU A 125 17.87 2.74 27.84
CA LEU A 125 17.15 2.69 26.56
C LEU A 125 15.82 1.98 26.74
N LEU A 126 14.71 2.66 26.46
CA LEU A 126 13.40 2.02 26.37
C LEU A 126 13.00 1.86 24.90
N LEU A 127 12.54 0.67 24.52
CA LEU A 127 11.79 0.46 23.28
C LEU A 127 10.30 0.66 23.55
N TYR A 128 9.63 1.33 22.62
CA TYR A 128 8.20 1.59 22.62
C TYR A 128 7.59 0.93 21.38
N PRO A 129 7.14 -0.33 21.51
CA PRO A 129 6.34 -1.00 20.51
C PRO A 129 5.06 -0.23 20.16
N ILE A 130 4.43 -0.66 19.06
CA ILE A 130 3.08 -0.26 18.75
C ILE A 130 2.09 -0.73 19.82
N ASN A 131 1.06 0.07 20.07
CA ASN A 131 -0.02 -0.29 20.98
C ASN A 131 -0.75 -1.55 20.49
N PRO A 132 -1.19 -2.47 21.38
CA PRO A 132 -1.21 -2.34 22.84
C PRO A 132 0.06 -2.85 23.56
N MET A 133 1.12 -3.23 22.84
CA MET A 133 2.30 -3.86 23.46
C MET A 133 3.03 -2.85 24.38
N PRO A 134 3.38 -3.23 25.62
CA PRO A 134 4.03 -2.33 26.57
C PRO A 134 5.45 -1.97 26.13
N LYS A 135 5.91 -0.79 26.57
CA LYS A 135 7.32 -0.40 26.47
C LYS A 135 8.17 -1.29 27.39
N PHE A 136 9.43 -1.53 27.01
CA PHE A 136 10.35 -2.39 27.76
C PHE A 136 11.81 -1.90 27.66
N LEU A 137 12.65 -2.33 28.61
CA LEU A 137 14.07 -2.00 28.66
C LEU A 137 14.85 -2.74 27.56
N PHE A 138 15.60 -2.00 26.76
CA PHE A 138 16.56 -2.53 25.81
C PHE A 138 17.88 -2.76 26.55
N SER A 139 18.16 -4.01 26.90
CA SER A 139 19.33 -4.41 27.70
C SER A 139 20.57 -4.78 26.87
N GLU A 140 20.47 -4.76 25.54
CA GLU A 140 21.58 -5.03 24.63
C GLU A 140 22.38 -3.75 24.32
N GLU A 141 23.60 -3.90 23.79
CA GLU A 141 24.32 -2.77 23.20
C GLU A 141 23.54 -2.23 21.99
N MET A 142 23.35 -0.91 21.91
CA MET A 142 22.72 -0.31 20.73
C MET A 142 23.67 -0.34 19.53
N ASN A 143 23.43 -1.29 18.64
CA ASN A 143 24.09 -1.40 17.35
C ASN A 143 23.09 -1.93 16.30
N GLU A 144 23.49 -1.90 15.02
CA GLU A 144 22.62 -2.31 13.91
C GLU A 144 22.16 -3.78 13.98
N ALA A 145 23.02 -4.67 14.46
CA ALA A 145 22.72 -6.10 14.55
C ALA A 145 21.70 -6.39 15.66
N ASN A 146 21.84 -5.76 16.82
CA ASN A 146 20.92 -5.91 17.94
C ASN A 146 19.57 -5.24 17.63
N LEU A 147 19.54 -4.01 17.09
CA LEU A 147 18.27 -3.36 16.74
C LEU A 147 17.50 -4.12 15.63
N LYS A 148 18.20 -4.79 14.69
CA LYS A 148 17.55 -5.67 13.70
C LYS A 148 16.71 -6.79 14.34
N LYS A 149 17.11 -7.32 15.51
CA LYS A 149 16.35 -8.36 16.23
C LYS A 149 14.94 -7.91 16.60
N TYR A 150 14.72 -6.61 16.76
CA TYR A 150 13.44 -6.01 17.17
C TYR A 150 12.58 -5.54 15.99
N THR A 151 13.01 -5.76 14.74
CA THR A 151 12.25 -5.36 13.54
C THR A 151 10.90 -6.08 13.38
N TYR A 152 10.66 -7.19 14.10
CA TYR A 152 9.35 -7.84 14.15
C TYR A 152 8.26 -6.97 14.81
N LEU A 153 8.65 -5.96 15.61
CA LEU A 153 7.73 -4.99 16.21
C LEU A 153 7.10 -4.04 15.18
N ILE A 154 7.65 -3.99 13.96
CA ILE A 154 7.16 -3.12 12.89
C ILE A 154 5.99 -3.85 12.20
N PRO A 155 4.75 -3.36 12.34
CA PRO A 155 3.59 -4.02 11.74
C PRO A 155 3.70 -4.01 10.21
N SER A 156 3.06 -4.98 9.56
CA SER A 156 2.90 -5.00 8.09
C SER A 156 1.49 -4.56 7.71
N LYS A 157 1.38 -3.71 6.68
CA LYS A 157 0.12 -3.34 6.01
C LYS A 157 0.16 -3.81 4.54
N ILE A 158 0.78 -4.96 4.32
CA ILE A 158 1.01 -5.55 2.99
C ILE A 158 0.15 -6.80 2.85
N ASP A 159 -0.73 -6.82 1.84
CA ASP A 159 -1.52 -8.00 1.50
C ASP A 159 -0.61 -9.05 0.83
N ILE A 160 -0.46 -10.22 1.44
CA ILE A 160 0.33 -11.32 0.85
C ILE A 160 -0.57 -12.10 -0.10
N ILE A 161 -0.23 -12.06 -1.39
CA ILE A 161 -0.97 -12.73 -2.46
C ILE A 161 -0.50 -14.19 -2.53
N LYS A 162 -1.41 -15.14 -2.33
CA LYS A 162 -1.13 -16.59 -2.44
C LYS A 162 -1.63 -17.17 -3.75
N GLU A 163 -2.67 -16.59 -4.34
CA GLU A 163 -3.25 -17.02 -5.62
C GLU A 163 -3.76 -15.86 -6.48
N ALA A 164 -4.12 -16.14 -7.74
CA ALA A 164 -4.61 -15.13 -8.67
C ALA A 164 -5.94 -14.47 -8.25
N LYS A 165 -6.78 -15.18 -7.47
CA LYS A 165 -8.03 -14.67 -6.90
C LYS A 165 -7.74 -13.59 -5.84
N ASP A 166 -6.82 -13.85 -4.90
CA ASP A 166 -6.35 -12.86 -3.91
C ASP A 166 -5.91 -11.55 -4.59
N PHE A 167 -5.19 -11.66 -5.71
CA PHE A 167 -4.70 -10.50 -6.45
C PHE A 167 -5.85 -9.68 -7.04
N SER A 168 -6.88 -10.34 -7.57
CA SER A 168 -8.05 -9.68 -8.14
C SER A 168 -8.87 -8.96 -7.06
N VAL A 169 -9.02 -9.56 -5.88
CA VAL A 169 -9.61 -8.94 -4.68
C VAL A 169 -8.75 -7.76 -4.20
N PHE A 170 -7.43 -7.92 -4.10
CA PHE A 170 -6.54 -6.81 -3.72
C PHE A 170 -6.65 -5.62 -4.68
N LEU A 171 -6.80 -5.87 -5.98
CA LEU A 171 -6.95 -4.81 -6.98
C LEU A 171 -8.29 -4.06 -6.84
N SER A 172 -9.39 -4.73 -6.45
CA SER A 172 -10.69 -4.07 -6.26
C SER A 172 -10.79 -3.17 -5.04
N LYS A 173 -10.12 -3.54 -3.93
CA LYS A 173 -10.12 -2.74 -2.69
C LYS A 173 -9.75 -1.29 -2.98
N HIS A 174 -10.66 -0.34 -2.75
CA HIS A 174 -10.45 1.08 -3.07
C HIS A 174 -9.88 1.32 -4.49
N GLU A 175 -10.66 1.06 -5.55
CA GLU A 175 -10.29 1.13 -6.99
C GLU A 175 -9.48 2.39 -7.41
N ASN A 176 -9.64 3.52 -6.72
CA ASN A 176 -8.90 4.77 -6.97
C ASN A 176 -7.56 4.93 -6.20
N MET A 177 -7.33 4.15 -5.14
CA MET A 177 -6.07 4.21 -4.37
C MET A 177 -4.94 3.52 -5.16
N PRO A 178 -3.77 4.15 -5.34
CA PRO A 178 -2.65 3.51 -6.04
C PRO A 178 -2.17 2.24 -5.33
N LYS A 179 -1.76 1.25 -6.12
CA LYS A 179 -1.36 -0.08 -5.65
C LYS A 179 0.12 -0.31 -5.91
N VAL A 180 0.87 -0.66 -4.87
CA VAL A 180 2.29 -1.01 -4.92
C VAL A 180 2.43 -2.52 -4.95
N LEU A 181 2.98 -3.07 -6.03
CA LEU A 181 3.15 -4.50 -6.23
C LEU A 181 4.61 -4.83 -6.00
N VAL A 182 4.89 -5.65 -4.98
CA VAL A 182 6.25 -6.08 -4.63
C VAL A 182 6.45 -7.53 -5.03
N PHE A 183 7.10 -7.73 -6.18
CA PHE A 183 7.51 -9.04 -6.65
C PHE A 183 8.83 -9.45 -6.00
N SER A 184 8.91 -10.66 -5.46
CA SER A 184 10.10 -11.14 -4.76
C SER A 184 10.27 -12.66 -4.84
N ASN A 185 11.51 -13.12 -4.69
CA ASN A 185 11.83 -14.54 -4.52
C ASN A 185 11.84 -15.00 -3.05
N LYS A 186 11.55 -14.11 -2.10
CA LYS A 186 11.44 -14.44 -0.68
C LYS A 186 9.99 -14.75 -0.32
N LYS A 187 9.79 -15.51 0.77
CA LYS A 187 8.46 -15.93 1.23
C LYS A 187 7.69 -14.87 2.02
N LYS A 188 8.36 -13.80 2.47
CA LYS A 188 7.77 -12.73 3.29
C LYS A 188 8.44 -11.38 2.98
N PRO A 189 7.71 -10.25 3.07
CA PRO A 189 8.30 -8.92 3.00
C PRO A 189 9.32 -8.71 4.12
N ASN A 190 10.31 -7.84 3.87
CA ASN A 190 11.27 -7.44 4.90
C ASN A 190 10.74 -6.25 5.72
N TYR A 191 11.44 -5.92 6.81
CA TYR A 191 11.07 -4.82 7.70
C TYR A 191 11.06 -3.44 7.02
N VAL A 192 11.85 -3.25 5.95
CA VAL A 192 11.87 -2.01 5.16
C VAL A 192 10.55 -1.82 4.42
N LEU A 193 10.05 -2.87 3.77
CA LEU A 193 8.74 -2.88 3.11
C LEU A 193 7.61 -2.68 4.14
N ASN A 194 7.68 -3.34 5.30
CA ASN A 194 6.71 -3.13 6.38
C ASN A 194 6.66 -1.64 6.81
N ALA A 195 7.82 -1.03 7.08
CA ALA A 195 7.90 0.39 7.43
C ALA A 195 7.34 1.31 6.33
N LEU A 196 7.59 1.01 5.05
CA LEU A 196 7.01 1.76 3.93
C LEU A 196 5.48 1.62 3.89
N SER A 197 4.95 0.41 4.10
CA SER A 197 3.49 0.17 4.13
C SER A 197 2.78 0.92 5.26
N ASN A 198 3.46 1.13 6.40
CA ASN A 198 2.94 1.97 7.49
C ASN A 198 3.02 3.46 7.12
N SER A 199 4.14 3.89 6.53
CA SER A 199 4.38 5.30 6.18
C SER A 199 3.43 5.83 5.10
N PHE A 200 2.95 4.94 4.22
CA PHE A 200 1.95 5.22 3.20
C PHE A 200 0.56 4.65 3.51
N ASN A 201 0.31 4.25 4.76
CA ASN A 201 -1.00 3.77 5.19
C ASN A 201 -2.10 4.77 4.80
N LYS A 202 -3.20 4.26 4.24
CA LYS A 202 -4.32 5.02 3.66
C LYS A 202 -3.98 5.89 2.42
N LYS A 203 -2.72 5.97 1.98
CA LYS A 203 -2.31 6.68 0.75
C LYS A 203 -2.03 5.74 -0.42
N LEU A 204 -1.39 4.60 -0.13
CA LEU A 204 -1.05 3.54 -1.08
C LEU A 204 -1.41 2.19 -0.44
N MET A 205 -1.91 1.23 -1.21
CA MET A 205 -2.01 -0.16 -0.75
C MET A 205 -0.82 -0.97 -1.27
N PHE A 206 -0.26 -1.86 -0.45
CA PHE A 206 0.86 -2.71 -0.83
C PHE A 206 0.38 -4.15 -0.94
N CYS A 207 0.84 -4.87 -1.98
CA CYS A 207 0.78 -6.32 -2.00
C CYS A 207 2.17 -6.94 -2.22
N TYR A 208 2.34 -8.15 -1.71
CA TYR A 208 3.56 -8.95 -1.86
C TYR A 208 3.25 -10.19 -2.68
N ILE A 209 4.00 -10.39 -3.76
CA ILE A 209 3.80 -11.44 -4.76
C ILE A 209 5.09 -12.25 -4.83
N ASN A 210 5.01 -13.55 -4.51
CA ASN A 210 6.15 -14.45 -4.65
C ASN A 210 6.33 -14.88 -6.12
N ASN A 211 7.58 -15.16 -6.54
CA ASN A 211 7.91 -15.59 -7.89
C ASN A 211 7.28 -16.94 -8.31
N GLU A 212 6.81 -17.75 -7.36
CA GLU A 212 6.02 -18.97 -7.60
C GLU A 212 4.70 -18.68 -8.35
N LEU A 213 4.16 -17.46 -8.26
CA LEU A 213 3.00 -16.99 -9.02
C LEU A 213 3.37 -16.57 -10.45
N ASN A 214 3.84 -17.55 -11.23
CA ASN A 214 4.34 -17.40 -12.60
C ASN A 214 3.41 -16.57 -13.51
N ASP A 215 2.09 -16.77 -13.42
CA ASP A 215 1.12 -16.07 -14.28
C ASP A 215 1.10 -14.55 -14.00
N LEU A 216 1.31 -14.13 -12.74
CA LEU A 216 1.45 -12.72 -12.38
C LEU A 216 2.82 -12.17 -12.77
N VAL A 217 3.89 -12.94 -12.60
CA VAL A 217 5.26 -12.58 -13.02
C VAL A 217 5.29 -12.30 -14.54
N GLN A 218 4.65 -13.16 -15.33
CA GLN A 218 4.50 -13.01 -16.78
C GLN A 218 3.59 -11.82 -17.14
N LYS A 219 2.41 -11.70 -16.52
CA LYS A 219 1.45 -10.59 -16.75
C LYS A 219 2.08 -9.20 -16.60
N TYR A 220 3.03 -9.06 -15.66
CA TYR A 220 3.74 -7.80 -15.40
C TYR A 220 5.16 -7.74 -15.98
N ASN A 221 5.55 -8.70 -16.82
CA ASN A 221 6.88 -8.77 -17.46
C ASN A 221 8.07 -8.65 -16.47
N VAL A 222 7.94 -9.26 -15.29
CA VAL A 222 8.96 -9.18 -14.23
C VAL A 222 10.13 -10.11 -14.55
N LYS A 223 11.30 -9.53 -14.83
CA LYS A 223 12.52 -10.27 -15.24
C LYS A 223 13.55 -10.46 -14.13
N SER A 224 13.45 -9.70 -13.04
CA SER A 224 14.40 -9.72 -11.93
C SER A 224 13.69 -9.53 -10.60
N PHE A 225 14.30 -10.02 -9.51
CA PHE A 225 13.74 -9.96 -8.17
C PHE A 225 14.74 -9.32 -7.19
N PRO A 226 14.29 -8.44 -6.27
CA PRO A 226 12.93 -7.91 -6.17
C PRO A 226 12.63 -6.89 -7.28
N THR A 227 11.35 -6.79 -7.67
CA THR A 227 10.83 -5.73 -8.55
C THR A 227 9.65 -5.05 -7.84
N ILE A 228 9.62 -3.72 -7.81
CA ILE A 228 8.52 -2.94 -7.23
C ILE A 228 7.85 -2.14 -8.34
N LEU A 229 6.55 -2.33 -8.52
CA LEU A 229 5.73 -1.64 -9.52
C LEU A 229 4.68 -0.78 -8.82
N ILE A 230 4.22 0.28 -9.49
CA ILE A 230 3.05 1.04 -9.04
C ILE A 230 1.96 1.08 -10.11
N LEU A 231 0.73 0.72 -9.70
CA LEU A 231 -0.46 0.83 -10.52
C LEU A 231 -1.34 1.98 -10.05
N LYS A 232 -1.99 2.67 -10.99
CA LYS A 232 -3.09 3.62 -10.73
C LYS A 232 -4.27 3.23 -11.60
N LYS A 233 -5.47 3.09 -11.02
CA LYS A 233 -6.69 2.63 -11.72
C LYS A 233 -6.44 1.36 -12.57
N GLY A 234 -5.75 0.38 -11.99
CA GLY A 234 -5.39 -0.90 -12.62
C GLY A 234 -4.27 -0.85 -13.68
N LYS A 235 -3.79 0.32 -14.11
CA LYS A 235 -2.73 0.47 -15.12
C LYS A 235 -1.36 0.65 -14.49
N LEU A 236 -0.32 0.03 -15.06
CA LEU A 236 1.08 0.25 -14.67
C LEU A 236 1.49 1.69 -15.00
N VAL A 237 2.05 2.39 -14.01
CA VAL A 237 2.48 3.79 -14.13
C VAL A 237 4.00 3.91 -14.07
N ASP A 238 4.65 3.20 -13.15
CA ASP A 238 6.11 3.24 -13.00
C ASP A 238 6.67 1.96 -12.35
N THR A 239 7.98 1.77 -12.49
CA THR A 239 8.78 0.64 -11.98
C THR A 239 9.99 1.17 -11.23
N TYR A 240 10.16 0.77 -9.97
CA TYR A 240 11.28 1.19 -9.15
C TYR A 240 12.63 0.72 -9.68
N LYS A 241 13.60 1.64 -9.75
CA LYS A 241 14.98 1.39 -10.22
C LYS A 241 16.06 1.90 -9.25
N GLY A 242 15.66 2.39 -8.08
CA GLY A 242 16.58 2.98 -7.10
C GLY A 242 17.26 1.96 -6.17
N LYS A 243 18.00 2.47 -5.18
CA LYS A 243 18.68 1.65 -4.17
C LYS A 243 17.66 1.01 -3.21
N PRO A 244 17.81 -0.27 -2.81
CA PRO A 244 16.84 -0.98 -1.97
C PRO A 244 16.94 -0.61 -0.47
N ASN A 245 16.91 0.70 -0.15
CA ASN A 245 16.85 1.24 1.21
C ASN A 245 15.54 2.02 1.43
N PHE A 246 15.19 2.29 2.69
CA PHE A 246 13.93 2.96 3.04
C PHE A 246 13.76 4.31 2.34
N ILE A 247 14.74 5.21 2.48
CA ILE A 247 14.66 6.60 1.99
C ILE A 247 14.46 6.63 0.48
N SER A 248 15.33 5.95 -0.27
CA SER A 248 15.25 5.93 -1.74
C SER A 248 13.97 5.29 -2.27
N MET A 249 13.31 4.40 -1.52
CA MET A 249 12.00 3.86 -1.88
C MET A 249 10.85 4.79 -1.44
N PHE A 250 10.97 5.41 -0.26
CA PHE A 250 10.01 6.36 0.27
C PHE A 250 9.86 7.57 -0.65
N ASP A 251 10.96 8.19 -1.07
CA ASP A 251 10.93 9.39 -1.91
C ASP A 251 10.22 9.12 -3.24
N TRP A 252 10.51 7.97 -3.87
CA TRP A 252 9.85 7.53 -5.11
C TRP A 252 8.35 7.25 -4.91
N LEU A 253 7.99 6.53 -3.84
CA LEU A 253 6.59 6.25 -3.52
C LEU A 253 5.81 7.53 -3.17
N ASN A 254 6.45 8.51 -2.54
CA ASN A 254 5.81 9.74 -2.10
C ASN A 254 5.26 10.56 -3.27
N VAL A 255 6.04 10.73 -4.34
CA VAL A 255 5.61 11.38 -5.60
C VAL A 255 4.34 10.73 -6.17
N HIS A 256 4.20 9.41 -6.04
CA HIS A 256 2.99 8.73 -6.49
C HIS A 256 1.82 8.78 -5.50
N SER A 257 2.09 9.01 -4.21
CA SER A 257 1.09 9.15 -3.15
C SER A 257 0.37 10.50 -3.20
N GLU A 258 1.05 11.57 -3.60
CA GLU A 258 0.51 12.94 -3.64
C GLU A 258 -0.61 13.13 -4.67
N THR A 259 -0.70 12.26 -5.69
CA THR A 259 -1.81 12.24 -6.64
C THR A 259 -3.13 11.68 -6.08
N PHE A 260 -3.17 11.30 -4.80
CA PHE A 260 -4.34 10.72 -4.14
C PHE A 260 -4.53 11.31 -2.73
N VAL A 261 -5.61 12.07 -2.55
CA VAL A 261 -6.01 12.65 -1.25
C VAL A 261 -7.31 12.01 -0.79
N LEU A 262 -7.31 11.40 0.40
CA LEU A 262 -8.54 10.98 1.09
C LEU A 262 -9.23 12.19 1.73
N GLY A 263 -9.92 12.99 0.93
CA GLY A 263 -10.76 14.10 1.41
C GLY A 263 -11.27 14.97 0.25
N GLY A 264 -12.53 15.39 0.20
CA GLY A 264 -13.71 15.00 0.99
C GLY A 264 -14.81 14.48 0.06
N GLY A 265 -15.36 13.31 0.35
CA GLY A 265 -16.33 12.61 -0.52
C GLY A 265 -16.16 11.09 -0.58
N PHE A 266 -15.02 10.57 -0.13
CA PHE A 266 -14.88 9.15 0.19
C PHE A 266 -15.56 8.86 1.53
N ASP A 267 -16.74 8.25 1.46
CA ASP A 267 -17.35 7.64 2.64
C ASP A 267 -16.50 6.43 3.05
N ILE A 268 -15.95 6.46 4.26
CA ILE A 268 -15.07 5.41 4.79
C ILE A 268 -15.89 4.27 5.43
N SER A 269 -17.22 4.32 5.32
CA SER A 269 -18.11 3.21 5.64
C SER A 269 -17.69 1.96 4.85
N PRO A 270 -17.35 0.83 5.50
CA PRO A 270 -17.00 -0.41 4.80
C PRO A 270 -18.15 -0.93 3.91
N ASP A 271 -19.39 -0.51 4.19
CA ASP A 271 -20.60 -0.97 3.50
C ASP A 271 -20.86 -0.34 2.11
N LYS A 272 -20.08 0.67 1.67
CA LYS A 272 -20.36 1.40 0.42
C LYS A 272 -19.43 1.12 -0.76
N THR A 273 -18.30 0.45 -0.55
CA THR A 273 -17.47 -0.06 -1.65
C THR A 273 -17.52 -1.57 -1.68
N VAL A 274 -18.59 -2.13 -2.26
CA VAL A 274 -18.67 -3.56 -2.59
C VAL A 274 -17.47 -3.90 -3.47
N ASP A 275 -16.61 -4.81 -2.99
CA ASP A 275 -15.43 -5.26 -3.73
C ASP A 275 -15.85 -5.97 -5.02
N LYS A 276 -15.20 -5.62 -6.14
CA LYS A 276 -15.52 -6.12 -7.49
C LYS A 276 -14.34 -6.87 -8.12
N PRO A 277 -13.89 -8.01 -7.55
CA PRO A 277 -12.70 -8.75 -8.00
C PRO A 277 -12.80 -9.17 -9.47
N TRP A 278 -14.00 -9.52 -9.95
CA TRP A 278 -14.27 -9.91 -11.35
C TRP A 278 -13.82 -8.87 -12.38
N LYS A 279 -13.68 -7.59 -12.03
CA LYS A 279 -13.12 -6.56 -12.93
C LYS A 279 -11.63 -6.78 -13.28
N PHE A 280 -10.91 -7.55 -12.47
CA PHE A 280 -9.44 -7.70 -12.54
C PHE A 280 -8.99 -9.13 -12.92
N GLU A 281 -9.91 -10.08 -12.89
CA GLU A 281 -9.74 -11.45 -13.38
C GLU A 281 -9.48 -11.47 -14.91
N LEU A 282 -8.70 -12.44 -15.38
CA LEU A 282 -8.31 -12.55 -16.79
C LEU A 282 -9.49 -12.98 -17.68
N VAL A 283 -10.25 -13.96 -17.19
CA VAL A 283 -11.54 -14.45 -17.70
C VAL A 283 -12.47 -14.57 -16.50
N PRO A 284 -13.35 -13.59 -16.23
CA PRO A 284 -14.09 -13.56 -14.97
C PRO A 284 -15.24 -14.58 -14.92
N LYS A 285 -15.56 -15.09 -13.72
CA LYS A 285 -16.74 -15.94 -13.52
C LYS A 285 -18.03 -15.14 -13.73
N PHE A 286 -19.01 -15.72 -14.42
CA PHE A 286 -20.32 -15.17 -14.71
C PHE A 286 -21.28 -15.53 -13.58
N THR A 287 -21.65 -14.52 -12.79
CA THR A 287 -22.53 -14.62 -11.62
C THR A 287 -23.49 -13.43 -11.61
N LYS A 288 -24.50 -13.47 -10.73
CA LYS A 288 -25.41 -12.36 -10.44
C LYS A 288 -24.71 -10.99 -10.32
N MET A 289 -23.58 -10.93 -9.60
CA MET A 289 -22.85 -9.68 -9.36
C MET A 289 -22.00 -9.23 -10.56
N SER A 290 -21.43 -10.17 -11.31
CA SER A 290 -20.44 -9.87 -12.35
C SER A 290 -21.04 -9.67 -13.75
N HIS A 291 -22.18 -10.30 -14.06
CA HIS A 291 -22.76 -10.28 -15.41
C HIS A 291 -23.11 -8.86 -15.86
N GLY A 292 -23.66 -8.04 -14.97
CA GLY A 292 -24.05 -6.65 -15.25
C GLY A 292 -22.85 -5.73 -15.44
N ASP A 293 -21.79 -5.93 -14.65
CA ASP A 293 -20.57 -5.11 -14.71
C ASP A 293 -19.69 -5.38 -15.93
N ILE A 294 -19.61 -6.64 -16.37
CA ILE A 294 -18.76 -6.99 -17.51
C ILE A 294 -19.61 -7.07 -18.78
N CYS A 295 -20.69 -7.84 -18.75
CA CYS A 295 -21.31 -8.30 -19.98
C CYS A 295 -22.60 -7.61 -20.41
N PHE A 296 -23.46 -7.24 -19.47
CA PHE A 296 -24.81 -6.74 -19.73
C PHE A 296 -24.99 -5.24 -19.44
N LYS A 297 -23.93 -4.44 -19.56
CA LYS A 297 -23.99 -2.98 -19.46
C LYS A 297 -24.87 -2.38 -20.57
N LYS A 298 -26.00 -1.76 -20.20
CA LYS A 298 -27.00 -1.15 -21.11
C LYS A 298 -26.43 -0.26 -22.23
N ALA A 299 -25.31 0.42 -21.98
CA ALA A 299 -24.69 1.36 -22.92
C ALA A 299 -23.64 0.72 -23.88
N ASP A 300 -23.23 -0.52 -23.64
CA ASP A 300 -22.13 -1.16 -24.39
C ASP A 300 -22.66 -1.97 -25.60
N LYS A 301 -21.96 -1.89 -26.72
CA LYS A 301 -22.27 -2.58 -27.99
C LYS A 301 -21.49 -3.88 -28.20
N GLY A 302 -20.51 -4.18 -27.36
CA GLY A 302 -19.72 -5.42 -27.48
C GLY A 302 -20.53 -6.69 -27.20
N LEU A 303 -20.04 -7.81 -27.70
CA LEU A 303 -20.60 -9.14 -27.53
C LEU A 303 -19.95 -9.88 -26.36
N CYS A 304 -20.62 -10.91 -25.86
CA CYS A 304 -20.26 -11.62 -24.64
C CYS A 304 -20.15 -13.11 -24.84
N LEU A 305 -18.92 -13.60 -24.97
CA LEU A 305 -18.59 -15.01 -24.96
C LEU A 305 -18.64 -15.51 -23.51
N ILE A 306 -19.56 -16.43 -23.24
CA ILE A 306 -19.67 -17.15 -21.96
C ILE A 306 -19.28 -18.61 -22.23
N TYR A 307 -18.16 -19.02 -21.64
CA TYR A 307 -17.68 -20.40 -21.66
C TYR A 307 -18.45 -21.22 -20.63
N LEU A 308 -19.11 -22.29 -21.08
CA LEU A 308 -19.93 -23.16 -20.26
C LEU A 308 -19.12 -24.41 -19.90
N LYS A 309 -18.81 -24.63 -18.62
CA LYS A 309 -18.14 -25.86 -18.17
C LYS A 309 -18.76 -26.40 -16.89
N GLU A 310 -18.50 -27.65 -16.58
CA GLU A 310 -18.78 -28.22 -15.26
C GLU A 310 -17.53 -28.05 -14.37
N GLY A 311 -17.71 -27.54 -13.15
CA GLY A 311 -16.64 -27.39 -12.16
C GLY A 311 -16.40 -25.94 -11.69
N ASP A 312 -15.85 -25.82 -10.49
CA ASP A 312 -15.75 -24.58 -9.70
C ASP A 312 -14.70 -23.57 -10.18
N LYS A 313 -13.85 -23.94 -11.15
CA LYS A 313 -12.76 -23.13 -11.70
C LYS A 313 -12.41 -23.50 -13.15
N LEU A 314 -11.80 -22.55 -13.86
CA LEU A 314 -11.11 -22.84 -15.12
C LEU A 314 -9.76 -23.52 -14.86
N GLU A 315 -9.42 -24.49 -15.71
CA GLU A 315 -8.08 -25.04 -15.84
C GLU A 315 -7.17 -24.07 -16.61
N LYS A 316 -5.85 -24.19 -16.41
CA LYS A 316 -4.88 -23.31 -17.09
C LYS A 316 -4.98 -23.39 -18.62
N THR A 317 -5.20 -24.59 -19.15
CA THR A 317 -5.44 -24.87 -20.58
C THR A 317 -6.66 -24.10 -21.13
N GLU A 318 -7.76 -24.05 -20.36
CA GLU A 318 -8.97 -23.30 -20.72
C GLU A 318 -8.73 -21.78 -20.67
N ILE A 319 -8.01 -21.30 -19.64
CA ILE A 319 -7.63 -19.88 -19.51
C ILE A 319 -6.75 -19.45 -20.69
N ASP A 320 -5.69 -20.20 -20.98
CA ASP A 320 -4.73 -19.89 -22.05
C ASP A 320 -5.43 -19.93 -23.44
N MET A 321 -6.33 -20.89 -23.66
CA MET A 321 -7.19 -20.93 -24.85
C MET A 321 -8.03 -19.65 -24.99
N LEU A 322 -8.83 -19.32 -23.96
CA LEU A 322 -9.74 -18.17 -23.99
C LEU A 322 -8.98 -16.84 -24.12
N LEU A 323 -7.80 -16.71 -23.51
CA LEU A 323 -6.92 -15.56 -23.70
C LEU A 323 -6.34 -15.48 -25.11
N SER A 324 -5.96 -16.61 -25.71
CA SER A 324 -5.47 -16.62 -27.10
C SER A 324 -6.55 -16.19 -28.11
N LEU A 325 -7.82 -16.57 -27.86
CA LEU A 325 -8.97 -16.11 -28.64
C LEU A 325 -9.24 -14.62 -28.39
N LYS A 326 -9.18 -14.17 -27.12
CA LYS A 326 -9.36 -12.76 -26.73
C LYS A 326 -8.38 -11.82 -27.41
N GLU A 327 -7.12 -12.22 -27.58
CA GLU A 327 -6.14 -11.43 -28.35
C GLU A 327 -6.33 -11.59 -29.88
N LYS A 328 -6.68 -12.79 -30.41
CA LYS A 328 -6.95 -12.97 -31.86
C LYS A 328 -8.14 -12.11 -32.34
N PHE A 329 -9.21 -12.00 -31.56
CA PHE A 329 -10.43 -11.25 -31.92
C PHE A 329 -10.50 -9.86 -31.28
N LYS A 330 -9.35 -9.30 -30.90
CA LYS A 330 -9.24 -7.95 -30.34
C LYS A 330 -9.41 -6.90 -31.46
N PRO A 331 -10.28 -5.88 -31.29
CA PRO A 331 -10.38 -4.79 -32.26
C PRO A 331 -9.03 -4.09 -32.46
N HIS A 332 -8.53 -4.05 -33.69
CA HIS A 332 -7.28 -3.36 -34.03
C HIS A 332 -7.44 -1.83 -34.16
N ILE A 333 -8.68 -1.32 -34.20
CA ILE A 333 -8.99 0.11 -34.33
C ILE A 333 -10.08 0.46 -33.31
N ASP A 334 -9.81 1.43 -32.45
CA ASP A 334 -10.81 1.89 -31.45
C ASP A 334 -12.11 2.34 -32.13
N GLY A 335 -13.23 1.81 -31.65
CA GLY A 335 -14.57 2.09 -32.18
C GLY A 335 -14.93 1.36 -33.50
N ARG A 336 -14.06 0.51 -34.07
CA ARG A 336 -14.36 -0.31 -35.25
C ARG A 336 -14.09 -1.80 -35.01
N GLY A 337 -15.02 -2.64 -35.46
CA GLY A 337 -14.97 -4.10 -35.25
C GLY A 337 -15.77 -4.56 -34.03
N ILE A 338 -15.88 -5.88 -33.85
CA ILE A 338 -16.63 -6.48 -32.75
C ILE A 338 -15.74 -6.58 -31.51
N ASN A 339 -16.14 -5.92 -30.43
CA ASN A 339 -15.50 -6.10 -29.12
C ASN A 339 -16.10 -7.33 -28.42
N PHE A 340 -15.32 -8.40 -28.27
CA PHE A 340 -15.71 -9.59 -27.52
C PHE A 340 -15.23 -9.51 -26.07
N ARG A 341 -16.17 -9.59 -25.12
CA ARG A 341 -15.91 -9.78 -23.69
C ARG A 341 -16.02 -11.26 -23.36
N TYR A 342 -15.11 -11.76 -22.53
CA TYR A 342 -14.95 -13.19 -22.23
C TYR A 342 -15.22 -13.42 -20.75
N MET A 343 -16.15 -14.34 -20.46
CA MET A 343 -16.50 -14.81 -19.13
C MET A 343 -16.70 -16.32 -19.16
N TRP A 344 -16.81 -16.96 -18.00
CA TRP A 344 -17.10 -18.40 -17.90
C TRP A 344 -18.12 -18.68 -16.80
N ILE A 345 -18.86 -19.78 -16.87
CA ILE A 345 -19.88 -20.16 -15.90
C ILE A 345 -19.77 -21.66 -15.57
N ASP A 346 -20.00 -22.01 -14.30
CA ASP A 346 -20.17 -23.39 -13.88
C ASP A 346 -21.63 -23.82 -14.08
N ILE A 347 -21.89 -24.62 -15.11
CA ILE A 347 -23.23 -25.14 -15.43
C ILE A 347 -23.65 -26.35 -14.60
N ALA A 348 -22.77 -26.88 -13.73
CA ALA A 348 -23.18 -27.82 -12.69
C ALA A 348 -23.93 -27.10 -11.56
N THR A 349 -23.48 -25.89 -11.21
CA THR A 349 -24.14 -25.03 -10.22
C THR A 349 -25.31 -24.25 -10.83
N GLU A 350 -25.10 -23.58 -11.97
CA GLU A 350 -26.08 -22.65 -12.57
C GLU A 350 -27.08 -23.40 -13.49
N THR A 351 -27.85 -24.31 -12.89
CA THR A 351 -28.78 -25.22 -13.59
C THR A 351 -29.87 -24.49 -14.38
N ASN A 352 -30.38 -23.37 -13.87
CA ASN A 352 -31.34 -22.51 -14.58
C ASN A 352 -30.73 -21.93 -15.87
N PHE A 353 -29.43 -21.61 -15.85
CA PHE A 353 -28.70 -21.12 -17.02
C PHE A 353 -28.39 -22.26 -18.00
N ARG A 354 -28.04 -23.45 -17.50
CA ARG A 354 -27.87 -24.68 -18.28
C ARG A 354 -29.12 -25.00 -19.12
N ALA A 355 -30.30 -24.84 -18.52
CA ALA A 355 -31.59 -25.16 -19.14
C ALA A 355 -31.95 -24.28 -20.37
N LEU A 356 -31.34 -23.10 -20.54
CA LEU A 356 -31.65 -22.18 -21.64
C LEU A 356 -31.25 -22.71 -23.03
N PHE A 357 -30.25 -23.59 -23.11
CA PHE A 357 -29.53 -23.86 -24.35
C PHE A 357 -29.57 -25.32 -24.83
N GLU A 358 -30.12 -26.24 -24.02
CA GLU A 358 -30.24 -27.67 -24.33
C GLU A 358 -28.91 -28.29 -24.83
N VAL A 359 -27.78 -27.82 -24.26
CA VAL A 359 -26.45 -28.24 -24.67
C VAL A 359 -26.16 -29.64 -24.14
N LYS A 360 -25.84 -30.56 -25.06
CA LYS A 360 -25.55 -31.98 -24.80
C LYS A 360 -24.10 -32.21 -24.36
N ASN A 361 -23.16 -31.51 -24.99
CA ASN A 361 -21.71 -31.69 -24.78
C ASN A 361 -21.10 -30.50 -24.05
N TYR A 362 -20.29 -30.78 -23.04
CA TYR A 362 -19.52 -29.78 -22.29
C TYR A 362 -18.01 -30.08 -22.34
N PRO A 363 -17.14 -29.05 -22.27
CA PRO A 363 -17.46 -27.64 -22.24
C PRO A 363 -18.07 -27.12 -23.57
N SER A 364 -18.81 -26.01 -23.51
CA SER A 364 -19.49 -25.38 -24.64
C SER A 364 -19.36 -23.85 -24.58
N VAL A 365 -19.88 -23.12 -25.57
CA VAL A 365 -19.86 -21.65 -25.62
C VAL A 365 -21.18 -21.08 -26.11
N VAL A 366 -21.60 -19.99 -25.47
CA VAL A 366 -22.66 -19.10 -25.96
C VAL A 366 -22.13 -17.69 -26.08
N VAL A 367 -22.38 -17.03 -27.21
CA VAL A 367 -22.04 -15.62 -27.44
C VAL A 367 -23.31 -14.77 -27.44
N PHE A 368 -23.46 -13.93 -26.43
CA PHE A 368 -24.56 -13.00 -26.29
C PHE A 368 -24.31 -11.67 -27.02
N ASN A 369 -25.37 -11.15 -27.64
CA ASN A 369 -25.53 -9.74 -27.97
C ASN A 369 -26.55 -9.14 -26.99
N PRO A 370 -26.11 -8.35 -25.99
CA PRO A 370 -27.01 -7.74 -25.00
C PRO A 370 -27.62 -6.40 -25.48
N TYR A 371 -27.14 -5.84 -26.60
CA TYR A 371 -27.49 -4.47 -26.99
C TYR A 371 -28.92 -4.36 -27.55
N LYS A 372 -29.76 -3.52 -26.93
CA LYS A 372 -31.19 -3.27 -27.20
C LYS A 372 -32.13 -4.46 -27.01
N ARG A 373 -31.78 -5.65 -27.51
CA ARG A 373 -32.56 -6.89 -27.35
C ARG A 373 -31.59 -8.04 -27.15
N ILE A 374 -31.75 -8.80 -26.07
CA ILE A 374 -30.86 -9.90 -25.73
C ILE A 374 -31.03 -11.01 -26.77
N ARG A 375 -29.94 -11.30 -27.47
CA ARG A 375 -29.82 -12.37 -28.45
C ARG A 375 -28.59 -13.21 -28.15
N TYR A 376 -28.54 -14.43 -28.65
CA TYR A 376 -27.37 -15.30 -28.51
C TYR A 376 -27.13 -16.15 -29.75
N ALA A 377 -25.86 -16.49 -30.00
CA ALA A 377 -25.45 -17.58 -30.86
C ALA A 377 -24.78 -18.65 -29.98
N LYS A 378 -25.16 -19.92 -30.13
CA LYS A 378 -24.54 -21.05 -29.40
C LYS A 378 -23.62 -21.84 -30.30
N LEU A 379 -22.61 -22.49 -29.73
CA LEU A 379 -21.85 -23.54 -30.43
C LEU A 379 -22.79 -24.68 -30.84
N ASN A 380 -22.49 -25.38 -31.92
CA ASN A 380 -23.31 -26.52 -32.36
C ASN A 380 -23.33 -27.60 -31.26
N GLU A 381 -24.48 -28.26 -31.07
CA GLU A 381 -24.70 -29.20 -29.95
C GLU A 381 -23.76 -30.41 -29.99
N ASP A 382 -23.36 -30.84 -31.18
CA ASP A 382 -22.45 -31.97 -31.42
C ASP A 382 -20.96 -31.58 -31.22
N LEU A 383 -20.66 -30.32 -30.91
CA LEU A 383 -19.30 -29.81 -30.77
C LEU A 383 -18.98 -29.40 -29.33
N VAL A 384 -17.81 -29.82 -28.86
CA VAL A 384 -17.17 -29.33 -27.63
C VAL A 384 -16.44 -28.01 -27.92
N ALA A 385 -16.38 -27.11 -26.95
CA ALA A 385 -15.67 -25.83 -27.02
C ALA A 385 -14.13 -25.97 -26.96
N THR A 386 -13.58 -26.59 -27.99
CA THR A 386 -12.15 -26.54 -28.33
C THR A 386 -11.79 -25.21 -28.99
N LYS A 387 -10.49 -24.90 -29.08
CA LYS A 387 -10.01 -23.66 -29.71
C LYS A 387 -10.55 -23.49 -31.14
N GLU A 388 -10.34 -24.43 -32.06
CA GLU A 388 -10.89 -24.36 -33.42
C GLU A 388 -12.41 -24.13 -33.45
N ASN A 389 -13.16 -24.80 -32.58
CA ASN A 389 -14.62 -24.75 -32.62
C ASN A 389 -15.17 -23.40 -32.15
N VAL A 390 -14.57 -22.82 -31.11
CA VAL A 390 -14.90 -21.47 -30.64
C VAL A 390 -14.40 -20.42 -31.63
N GLU A 391 -13.21 -20.60 -32.20
CA GLU A 391 -12.62 -19.71 -33.22
C GLU A 391 -13.51 -19.61 -34.46
N LYS A 392 -13.98 -20.74 -35.01
CA LYS A 392 -14.94 -20.78 -36.14
C LYS A 392 -16.28 -20.12 -35.83
N LEU A 393 -16.75 -20.19 -34.57
CA LEU A 393 -17.96 -19.48 -34.15
C LEU A 393 -17.73 -17.95 -34.14
N LEU A 394 -16.60 -17.50 -33.60
CA LEU A 394 -16.24 -16.08 -33.55
C LEU A 394 -15.96 -15.50 -34.95
N GLU A 395 -15.38 -16.28 -35.87
CA GLU A 395 -15.21 -15.91 -37.27
C GLU A 395 -16.57 -15.71 -37.96
N LYS A 396 -17.51 -16.65 -37.81
CA LYS A 396 -18.89 -16.48 -38.34
C LYS A 396 -19.61 -15.27 -37.75
N ILE A 397 -19.41 -14.98 -36.46
CA ILE A 397 -20.00 -13.79 -35.83
C ILE A 397 -19.36 -12.51 -36.38
N SER A 398 -18.05 -12.52 -36.61
CA SER A 398 -17.29 -11.38 -37.15
C SER A 398 -17.58 -11.12 -38.62
N GLY A 399 -17.83 -12.17 -39.42
CA GLY A 399 -18.26 -12.07 -40.82
C GLY A 399 -19.73 -11.71 -41.02
N GLY A 400 -20.57 -11.87 -39.99
CA GLY A 400 -22.00 -11.60 -40.03
C GLY A 400 -22.89 -12.81 -40.37
N ASP A 401 -22.29 -13.96 -40.67
CA ASP A 401 -22.99 -15.22 -41.03
C ASP A 401 -23.63 -15.95 -39.82
N ALA A 402 -23.32 -15.53 -38.59
CA ALA A 402 -23.83 -16.19 -37.39
C ALA A 402 -25.33 -15.91 -37.15
N LYS A 403 -26.12 -16.99 -37.06
CA LYS A 403 -27.53 -16.92 -36.69
C LYS A 403 -27.68 -16.63 -35.19
N PHE A 404 -28.17 -15.42 -34.87
CA PHE A 404 -28.54 -15.02 -33.52
C PHE A 404 -30.02 -15.30 -33.22
N THR A 405 -30.29 -16.02 -32.13
CA THR A 405 -31.63 -16.30 -31.60
C THR A 405 -31.99 -15.28 -30.51
N MET A 406 -33.24 -14.79 -30.47
CA MET A 406 -33.70 -13.92 -29.37
C MET A 406 -33.93 -14.74 -28.10
N LEU A 407 -33.44 -14.24 -26.96
CA LEU A 407 -33.72 -14.84 -25.66
C LEU A 407 -35.21 -14.66 -25.31
N LYS A 408 -35.91 -15.77 -24.99
CA LYS A 408 -37.31 -15.74 -24.52
C LYS A 408 -37.41 -14.88 -23.26
N GLY A 409 -38.49 -14.12 -23.11
CA GLY A 409 -38.68 -13.18 -22.00
C GLY A 409 -37.79 -11.92 -22.01
N GLN A 410 -36.69 -11.92 -22.79
CA GLN A 410 -35.65 -10.87 -22.76
C GLN A 410 -34.96 -10.70 -21.40
N THR A 411 -35.04 -11.72 -20.54
CA THR A 411 -34.44 -11.74 -19.20
C THR A 411 -33.48 -12.91 -19.04
N LEU A 412 -32.39 -12.70 -18.31
CA LEU A 412 -31.57 -13.81 -17.82
C LEU A 412 -32.32 -14.59 -16.73
N PRO A 413 -32.03 -15.89 -16.54
CA PRO A 413 -32.61 -16.67 -15.46
C PRO A 413 -32.08 -16.23 -14.10
N GLU A 414 -32.75 -16.68 -13.04
CA GLU A 414 -32.27 -16.49 -11.67
C GLU A 414 -31.00 -17.31 -11.42
N PHE A 415 -29.97 -16.61 -10.94
CA PHE A 415 -28.66 -17.17 -10.58
C PHE A 415 -28.67 -17.72 -9.16
N VAL A 416 -27.87 -18.75 -8.91
CA VAL A 416 -27.61 -19.23 -7.54
C VAL A 416 -26.90 -18.12 -6.74
N GLN A 417 -27.31 -17.92 -5.47
CA GLN A 417 -26.59 -17.01 -4.57
C GLN A 417 -25.22 -17.59 -4.23
N ASP A 418 -24.18 -16.80 -4.52
CA ASP A 418 -22.79 -17.07 -4.13
C ASP A 418 -22.57 -16.51 -2.71
N ASP A 419 -21.72 -17.14 -1.89
CA ASP A 419 -21.39 -16.69 -0.52
C ASP A 419 -20.80 -15.26 -0.48
N SER A 420 -20.40 -14.73 -1.63
CA SER A 420 -19.94 -13.36 -1.83
C SER A 420 -21.03 -12.30 -2.02
N ASP A 421 -22.32 -12.67 -2.13
CA ASP A 421 -23.45 -11.73 -2.35
C ASP A 421 -23.89 -11.05 -1.03
N PRO A 422 -23.60 -9.75 -0.79
CA PRO A 422 -24.04 -9.05 0.42
C PRO A 422 -25.56 -8.93 0.40
N LYS A 423 -26.23 -9.47 1.43
CA LYS A 423 -27.70 -9.60 1.53
C LYS A 423 -28.45 -8.30 1.19
N ALA A 424 -29.01 -8.23 -0.01
CA ALA A 424 -30.01 -7.23 -0.40
C ALA A 424 -31.11 -7.87 -1.27
N ASN A 425 -32.31 -7.96 -0.71
CA ASN A 425 -33.52 -8.31 -1.46
C ASN A 425 -33.95 -7.12 -2.33
N VAL A 426 -33.52 -7.08 -3.59
CA VAL A 426 -34.11 -6.22 -4.62
C VAL A 426 -34.29 -7.05 -5.89
N LYS A 427 -35.49 -7.01 -6.47
CA LYS A 427 -35.73 -7.48 -7.84
C LYS A 427 -35.20 -6.43 -8.80
N ASP A 428 -34.02 -6.64 -9.36
CA ASP A 428 -33.50 -5.79 -10.42
C ASP A 428 -34.11 -6.19 -11.77
N GLU A 429 -34.97 -5.33 -12.31
CA GLU A 429 -35.43 -5.41 -13.69
C GLU A 429 -34.35 -4.90 -14.66
N LEU A 430 -34.19 -5.60 -15.78
CA LEU A 430 -32.99 -5.57 -16.63
C LEU A 430 -32.69 -4.28 -17.39
#